data_AF-A0A428Q3L6-F1
#
_entry.id   AF-A0A428Q3L6-F1
#
_cell.length_a   1.000
_cell.length_b   1.000
_cell.length_c   1.000
_cell.angle_alpha   90.00
_cell.angle_beta   90.00
_cell.angle_gamma   90.00
#
_symmetry.space_group_name_H-M   'P 1'
#
loop_
_entity.id
_entity.type
_entity.pdbx_description
1 polymer ?
#
loop_
_entity_poly.entity_id
_entity_poly.type
_entity_poly.pdbx_seq_one_letter_code
_entity_poly.pdbx_strand_id
1 'polypeptide(L)'
;MVGSKQNGDMKDRDFEATSGYTIDEVRAAARNSYGYKPNVVLMNVGTNDANQGLVNGAGNRLEALLNDIWTADDMSKTFVVVSSVLRRSDAKAESNRKQINEQYQTMIRRLQSVGKRVTYIDIDIPLNEMTDGIHPNDVGHKKMAIKFWYAIEWAHQSGLIAEASPFSPTVGTTCDKKPGQAQYGGVTQRGSGDDDGIYYHSSKEMGTIWSYTSEFDRDQWFFARLYGSRYDDIVGWWYAKETLSFATWKNNGGGKFSKVSDLDTKLFCNIRGIWWVDINADGYDDFLCVSPNGDTLASINNRDGTATRPPTFTKIGMIKGNVGYAQDRVRWGDIDGDGRADYMIIDDSGNVHAWRNSGNTNTPFWQALGLRFTAKGMGDMRGVRFEDINGDGRDDWLWVSDTGATTTWTNSRSCKKGKPGDGLNVAWRQGFWKGASSGPTHAGVGATGRNRIHFARIYGEDSFGLLPKADYVYLQSTKQSDGRFKFDMKVWKNIGGGSTKLKADGNKFCNMHGHADGRQDYVWTLSSVFKVDIYANLV
;
A
#
# COMPACT_ATOMS: atom_id res chain seq x y z
N MET A 1 18.36 2.36 9.53
CA MET A 1 19.62 2.40 10.26
C MET A 1 20.41 3.58 9.73
N VAL A 2 21.42 4.03 10.46
CA VAL A 2 22.25 5.17 10.08
C VAL A 2 23.71 4.82 10.36
N GLY A 3 24.62 5.34 9.54
CA GLY A 3 26.05 5.17 9.72
C GLY A 3 26.83 5.51 8.45
N SER A 4 28.14 5.62 8.57
CA SER A 4 29.01 6.01 7.45
C SER A 4 29.33 4.87 6.47
N LYS A 5 28.92 3.63 6.77
CA LYS A 5 29.23 2.43 5.98
C LYS A 5 27.98 1.70 5.51
N GLN A 6 28.13 0.94 4.43
CA GLN A 6 27.07 0.15 3.82
C GLN A 6 27.53 -1.27 3.48
N ASN A 7 26.78 -2.29 3.90
CA ASN A 7 27.08 -3.70 3.60
C ASN A 7 25.84 -4.60 3.82
N GLY A 8 25.80 -5.75 3.16
CA GLY A 8 24.67 -6.69 3.21
C GLY A 8 23.59 -6.39 2.17
N ASP A 9 22.53 -7.19 2.22
CA ASP A 9 21.40 -7.23 1.27
C ASP A 9 20.09 -6.65 1.84
N MET A 10 20.11 -6.16 3.08
CA MET A 10 18.96 -5.49 3.70
C MET A 10 18.64 -4.17 2.98
N LYS A 11 17.34 -3.81 2.92
CA LYS A 11 16.84 -2.58 2.28
C LYS A 11 17.48 -1.31 2.84
N ASP A 12 17.71 -1.30 4.14
CA ASP A 12 18.45 -0.27 4.85
C ASP A 12 19.70 -0.96 5.39
N ARG A 13 20.85 -0.57 4.86
CA ARG A 13 22.13 -1.29 5.05
C ARG A 13 23.20 -0.40 5.65
N ASP A 14 22.81 0.76 6.20
CA ASP A 14 23.71 1.74 6.79
C ASP A 14 24.08 1.33 8.22
N PHE A 15 25.37 1.34 8.56
CA PHE A 15 25.87 0.95 9.88
C PHE A 15 27.24 1.57 10.18
N GLU A 16 27.69 1.46 11.44
CA GLU A 16 28.99 2.00 11.91
C GLU A 16 29.81 0.93 12.64
N ALA A 17 29.91 -0.26 12.05
CA ALA A 17 30.78 -1.32 12.56
C ALA A 17 32.07 -1.41 11.74
N THR A 18 33.17 -1.73 12.40
CA THR A 18 34.47 -1.94 11.76
C THR A 18 35.06 -3.25 12.22
N SER A 19 35.38 -4.13 11.26
CA SER A 19 36.10 -5.36 11.57
C SER A 19 37.48 -5.04 12.16
N GLY A 20 37.89 -5.80 13.16
CA GLY A 20 39.21 -5.67 13.80
C GLY A 20 39.35 -4.58 14.88
N TYR A 21 38.37 -3.70 15.08
CA TYR A 21 38.49 -2.59 16.04
C TYR A 21 38.29 -3.02 17.48
N THR A 22 39.11 -2.47 18.37
CA THR A 22 38.96 -2.46 19.84
C THR A 22 37.92 -1.42 20.28
N ILE A 23 37.53 -1.40 21.56
CA ILE A 23 36.57 -0.43 22.10
C ILE A 23 36.99 1.03 21.82
N ASP A 24 38.28 1.37 22.00
CA ASP A 24 38.77 2.74 21.77
C ASP A 24 38.72 3.14 20.29
N GLU A 25 39.02 2.21 19.39
CA GLU A 25 38.94 2.45 17.95
C GLU A 25 37.48 2.55 17.48
N VAL A 26 36.57 1.75 18.07
CA VAL A 26 35.12 1.92 17.85
C VAL A 26 34.64 3.26 18.38
N ARG A 27 35.14 3.73 19.53
CA ARG A 27 34.81 5.05 20.06
C ARG A 27 35.21 6.17 19.10
N ALA A 28 36.40 6.06 18.49
CA ALA A 28 36.84 7.01 17.47
C ALA A 28 35.95 6.94 16.22
N ALA A 29 35.64 5.74 15.73
CA ALA A 29 34.81 5.54 14.54
C ALA A 29 33.36 5.98 14.70
N ALA A 30 32.78 5.80 15.90
CA ALA A 30 31.39 6.15 16.20
C ALA A 30 31.07 7.64 15.94
N ARG A 31 32.07 8.52 16.01
CA ARG A 31 31.95 9.95 15.71
C ARG A 31 31.45 10.21 14.29
N ASN A 32 31.73 9.32 13.34
CA ASN A 32 31.23 9.41 11.97
C ASN A 32 29.70 9.31 11.89
N SER A 33 29.06 8.77 12.93
CA SER A 33 27.61 8.57 12.99
C SER A 33 26.86 9.57 13.86
N TYR A 34 27.54 10.39 14.66
CA TYR A 34 26.87 11.33 15.58
C TYR A 34 26.08 12.40 14.82
N GLY A 35 26.54 12.77 13.61
CA GLY A 35 25.83 13.67 12.72
C GLY A 35 24.44 13.17 12.28
N TYR A 36 24.13 11.88 12.42
CA TYR A 36 22.80 11.31 12.12
C TYR A 36 21.85 11.32 13.32
N LYS A 37 22.34 11.73 14.50
CA LYS A 37 21.57 11.82 15.75
C LYS A 37 20.67 10.61 16.06
N PRO A 38 21.20 9.37 16.03
CA PRO A 38 20.38 8.19 16.30
C PRO A 38 19.75 8.26 17.69
N ASN A 39 18.44 8.06 17.76
CA ASN A 39 17.70 7.94 19.02
C ASN A 39 17.76 6.54 19.64
N VAL A 40 18.19 5.53 18.87
CA VAL A 40 18.48 4.17 19.32
C VAL A 40 19.84 3.74 18.77
N VAL A 41 20.72 3.22 19.64
CA VAL A 41 22.03 2.68 19.27
C VAL A 41 22.14 1.24 19.77
N LEU A 42 22.45 0.31 18.85
CA LEU A 42 22.67 -1.11 19.18
C LEU A 42 24.17 -1.39 19.08
N MET A 43 24.76 -1.99 20.11
CA MET A 43 26.21 -2.12 20.22
C MET A 43 26.62 -3.53 20.63
N ASN A 44 27.45 -4.15 19.78
CA ASN A 44 28.24 -5.34 20.09
C ASN A 44 29.72 -4.97 19.91
N VAL A 45 30.45 -4.77 21.00
CA VAL A 45 31.83 -4.28 20.99
C VAL A 45 32.66 -4.92 22.09
N GLY A 46 33.94 -5.21 21.81
CA GLY A 46 34.89 -5.81 22.76
C GLY A 46 35.41 -7.19 22.35
N THR A 47 35.00 -7.72 21.20
CA THR A 47 35.53 -9.00 20.67
C THR A 47 37.04 -8.93 20.46
N ASN A 48 37.56 -7.82 19.93
CA ASN A 48 39.00 -7.66 19.72
C ASN A 48 39.76 -7.37 21.01
N ASP A 49 39.18 -6.63 21.96
CA ASP A 49 39.73 -6.50 23.31
C ASP A 49 39.89 -7.86 23.98
N ALA A 50 38.89 -8.74 23.84
CA ALA A 50 38.96 -10.12 24.34
C ALA A 50 40.05 -10.94 23.64
N ASN A 51 40.16 -10.86 22.31
CA ASN A 51 41.18 -11.58 21.54
C ASN A 51 42.60 -11.08 21.84
N GLN A 52 42.77 -9.78 22.09
CA GLN A 52 44.07 -9.15 22.31
C GLN A 52 44.48 -9.09 23.80
N GLY A 53 43.62 -9.52 24.71
CA GLY A 53 43.91 -9.51 26.16
C GLY A 53 43.77 -8.14 26.82
N LEU A 54 43.07 -7.20 26.19
CA LEU A 54 42.81 -5.85 26.71
C LEU A 54 41.64 -5.85 27.70
N VAL A 55 41.68 -6.69 28.73
CA VAL A 55 40.56 -6.87 29.67
C VAL A 55 40.44 -5.73 30.67
N ASN A 56 41.57 -5.26 31.19
CA ASN A 56 41.59 -4.24 32.24
C ASN A 56 41.01 -2.91 31.72
N GLY A 57 40.03 -2.37 32.41
CA GLY A 57 39.39 -1.09 32.07
C GLY A 57 38.46 -1.12 30.85
N ALA A 58 38.10 -2.29 30.32
CA ALA A 58 37.17 -2.40 29.18
C ALA A 58 35.81 -1.73 29.46
N GLY A 59 35.29 -1.87 30.68
CA GLY A 59 34.06 -1.17 31.10
C GLY A 59 34.20 0.35 31.07
N ASN A 60 35.34 0.89 31.51
CA ASN A 60 35.59 2.33 31.50
C ASN A 60 35.74 2.88 30.08
N ARG A 61 36.39 2.13 29.17
CA ARG A 61 36.50 2.51 27.76
C ARG A 61 35.13 2.54 27.08
N LEU A 62 34.30 1.52 27.33
CA LEU A 62 32.94 1.49 26.79
C LEU A 62 32.08 2.61 27.37
N GLU A 63 32.17 2.87 28.67
CA GLU A 63 31.46 4.01 29.29
C GLU A 63 31.88 5.34 28.68
N ALA A 64 33.15 5.54 28.35
CA ALA A 64 33.61 6.74 27.67
C ALA A 64 32.97 6.90 26.28
N LEU A 65 32.80 5.80 25.52
CA LEU A 65 32.03 5.80 24.27
C LEU A 65 30.56 6.14 24.49
N LEU A 66 29.90 5.54 25.48
CA LEU A 66 28.50 5.85 25.80
C LEU A 66 28.32 7.31 26.22
N ASN A 67 29.25 7.86 27.00
CA ASN A 67 29.25 9.27 27.37
C ASN A 67 29.41 10.17 26.15
N ASP A 68 30.33 9.86 25.22
CA ASP A 68 30.47 10.61 23.97
C ASP A 68 29.13 10.68 23.22
N ILE A 69 28.41 9.56 23.09
CA ILE A 69 27.07 9.48 22.46
C ILE A 69 26.08 10.42 23.16
N TRP A 70 25.98 10.39 24.49
CA TRP A 70 25.02 11.24 25.22
C TRP A 70 25.43 12.72 25.31
N THR A 71 26.70 13.04 25.08
CA THR A 71 27.19 14.41 25.01
C THR A 71 27.11 15.02 23.61
N ALA A 72 26.92 14.20 22.57
CA ALA A 72 26.77 14.67 21.20
C ALA A 72 25.47 15.48 21.01
N ASP A 73 25.50 16.41 20.05
CA ASP A 73 24.43 17.36 19.80
C ASP A 73 23.07 16.67 19.61
N ASP A 74 22.12 17.03 20.48
CA ASP A 74 20.75 16.51 20.54
C ASP A 74 20.61 14.99 20.73
N MET A 75 21.66 14.32 21.25
CA MET A 75 21.68 12.87 21.51
C MET A 75 21.62 12.51 23.02
N SER A 76 21.39 13.50 23.89
CA SER A 76 21.32 13.29 25.35
C SER A 76 20.24 12.30 25.82
N LYS A 77 19.23 12.04 24.97
CA LYS A 77 18.13 11.10 25.22
C LYS A 77 18.24 9.80 24.41
N THR A 78 19.33 9.58 23.67
CA THR A 78 19.55 8.36 22.90
C THR A 78 19.50 7.13 23.79
N PHE A 79 18.66 6.16 23.42
CA PHE A 79 18.58 4.87 24.09
C PHE A 79 19.67 3.94 23.53
N VAL A 80 20.48 3.35 24.41
CA VAL A 80 21.57 2.46 24.00
C VAL A 80 21.35 1.03 24.49
N VAL A 81 21.53 0.06 23.60
CA VAL A 81 21.52 -1.37 23.92
C VAL A 81 22.93 -1.92 23.77
N VAL A 82 23.55 -2.31 24.87
CA VAL A 82 24.86 -2.96 24.88
C VAL A 82 24.64 -4.47 25.00
N SER A 83 25.17 -5.26 24.08
CA SER A 83 25.15 -6.72 24.22
C SER A 83 26.37 -7.25 24.97
N SER A 84 26.29 -8.50 25.42
CA SER A 84 27.47 -9.28 25.75
C SER A 84 28.44 -9.35 24.55
N VAL A 85 29.75 -9.39 24.85
CA VAL A 85 30.77 -9.85 23.91
C VAL A 85 30.51 -11.33 23.65
N LEU A 86 30.42 -11.69 22.36
CA LEU A 86 30.00 -13.01 21.92
C LEU A 86 31.01 -14.10 22.34
N ARG A 87 30.48 -15.31 22.48
CA ARG A 87 31.25 -16.51 22.84
C ARG A 87 32.43 -16.75 21.88
N ARG A 88 33.55 -17.24 22.41
CA ARG A 88 34.80 -17.47 21.67
C ARG A 88 35.16 -18.95 21.67
N SER A 89 35.67 -19.45 20.54
CA SER A 89 36.25 -20.79 20.47
C SER A 89 37.62 -20.86 21.15
N ASP A 90 38.40 -19.78 21.09
CA ASP A 90 39.68 -19.67 21.81
C ASP A 90 39.47 -19.52 23.32
N ALA A 91 40.12 -20.38 24.10
CA ALA A 91 39.91 -20.47 25.55
C ALA A 91 40.35 -19.20 26.30
N LYS A 92 41.40 -18.51 25.84
CA LYS A 92 41.90 -17.29 26.48
C LYS A 92 40.96 -16.12 26.19
N ALA A 93 40.55 -15.96 24.93
CA ALA A 93 39.55 -14.96 24.53
C ALA A 93 38.19 -15.21 25.21
N GLU A 94 37.81 -16.47 25.40
CA GLU A 94 36.59 -16.88 26.13
C GLU A 94 36.65 -16.53 27.62
N SER A 95 37.81 -16.65 28.26
CA SER A 95 38.02 -16.18 29.63
C SER A 95 37.97 -14.65 29.70
N ASN A 96 38.65 -13.98 28.77
CA ASN A 96 38.70 -12.52 28.70
C ASN A 96 37.32 -11.90 28.49
N ARG A 97 36.50 -12.44 27.57
CA ARG A 97 35.17 -11.90 27.27
C ARG A 97 34.20 -12.01 28.46
N LYS A 98 34.35 -13.00 29.34
CA LYS A 98 33.55 -13.12 30.58
C LYS A 98 33.87 -11.97 31.54
N GLN A 99 35.17 -11.72 31.77
CA GLN A 99 35.62 -10.60 32.61
C GLN A 99 35.20 -9.24 32.04
N ILE A 100 35.23 -9.06 30.70
CA ILE A 100 34.73 -7.84 30.05
C ILE A 100 33.21 -7.70 30.24
N ASN A 101 32.45 -8.78 30.06
CA ASN A 101 30.99 -8.76 30.25
C ASN A 101 30.58 -8.43 31.70
N GLU A 102 31.31 -8.90 32.70
CA GLU A 102 31.10 -8.55 34.11
C GLU A 102 31.29 -7.04 34.35
N GLN A 103 32.32 -6.45 33.74
CA GLN A 103 32.53 -5.00 33.77
C GLN A 103 31.38 -4.26 33.09
N TYR A 104 30.91 -4.73 31.92
CA TYR A 104 29.77 -4.12 31.22
C TYR A 104 28.49 -4.15 32.06
N GLN A 105 28.15 -5.30 32.66
CA GLN A 105 26.96 -5.42 33.50
C GLN A 105 27.02 -4.49 34.71
N THR A 106 28.18 -4.42 35.38
CA THR A 106 28.39 -3.54 36.54
C THR A 106 28.22 -2.06 36.14
N MET A 107 28.85 -1.67 35.03
CA MET A 107 28.79 -0.31 34.50
C MET A 107 27.37 0.07 34.05
N ILE A 108 26.67 -0.79 33.32
CA ILE A 108 25.28 -0.55 32.88
C ILE A 108 24.32 -0.40 34.06
N ARG A 109 24.40 -1.27 35.08
CA ARG A 109 23.55 -1.14 36.29
C ARG A 109 23.75 0.21 36.98
N ARG A 110 25.00 0.68 37.08
CA ARG A 110 25.30 2.00 37.62
C ARG A 110 24.76 3.13 36.75
N LEU A 111 24.92 3.05 35.43
CA LEU A 111 24.39 4.08 34.51
C LEU A 111 22.85 4.16 34.58
N GLN A 112 22.18 3.02 34.70
CA GLN A 112 20.73 2.95 34.90
C GLN A 112 20.31 3.58 36.24
N SER A 113 21.04 3.35 37.34
CA SER A 113 20.69 3.93 38.64
C SER A 113 20.82 5.46 38.70
N VAL A 114 21.62 6.05 37.81
CA VAL A 114 21.72 7.51 37.63
C VAL A 114 20.85 8.03 36.46
N GLY A 115 19.90 7.22 35.98
CA GLY A 115 18.87 7.63 35.02
C GLY A 115 19.31 7.66 33.55
N LYS A 116 20.46 7.06 33.19
CA LYS A 116 20.85 6.94 31.78
C LYS A 116 19.97 5.93 31.06
N ARG A 117 19.64 6.24 29.81
CA ARG A 117 18.81 5.42 28.92
C ARG A 117 19.64 4.33 28.27
N VAL A 118 19.97 3.30 29.03
CA VAL A 118 20.78 2.19 28.56
C VAL A 118 20.27 0.86 29.10
N THR A 119 20.44 -0.21 28.33
CA THR A 119 20.21 -1.58 28.81
C THR A 119 21.31 -2.52 28.35
N TYR A 120 21.45 -3.63 29.07
CA TYR A 120 22.35 -4.71 28.75
C TYR A 120 21.54 -5.93 28.30
N ILE A 121 21.92 -6.55 27.18
CA ILE A 121 21.36 -7.83 26.75
C ILE A 121 22.43 -8.91 26.73
N ASP A 122 22.12 -10.05 27.33
CA ASP A 122 22.96 -11.22 27.19
C ASP A 122 22.61 -11.99 25.91
N ILE A 123 23.62 -12.17 25.07
CA ILE A 123 23.57 -12.90 23.81
C ILE A 123 24.56 -14.06 23.91
N ASP A 124 24.05 -15.25 24.18
CA ASP A 124 24.82 -16.49 24.12
C ASP A 124 24.48 -17.25 22.83
N ILE A 125 25.42 -17.27 21.90
CA ILE A 125 25.33 -18.01 20.64
C ILE A 125 26.24 -19.24 20.78
N PRO A 126 25.70 -20.46 20.66
CA PRO A 126 26.48 -21.70 20.67
C PRO A 126 27.61 -21.71 19.63
N LEU A 127 28.74 -22.37 19.93
CA LEU A 127 29.90 -22.39 19.03
C LEU A 127 29.61 -23.05 17.67
N ASN A 128 28.66 -23.99 17.61
CA ASN A 128 28.20 -24.62 16.36
C ASN A 128 27.35 -23.68 15.48
N GLU A 129 27.00 -22.50 15.98
CA GLU A 129 26.31 -21.42 15.25
C GLU A 129 27.24 -20.24 14.93
N MET A 130 28.55 -20.47 15.05
CA MET A 130 29.61 -19.55 14.64
C MET A 130 30.29 -20.11 13.38
N THR A 131 30.57 -19.24 12.40
CA THR A 131 31.21 -19.61 11.13
C THR A 131 32.69 -19.94 11.31
N ASP A 132 33.40 -19.17 12.14
CA ASP A 132 34.85 -19.27 12.36
C ASP A 132 35.22 -19.24 13.85
N GLY A 133 34.24 -19.50 14.72
CA GLY A 133 34.39 -19.35 16.17
C GLY A 133 34.41 -17.89 16.65
N ILE A 134 34.16 -16.93 15.74
CA ILE A 134 34.10 -15.50 16.01
C ILE A 134 32.80 -14.87 15.57
N HIS A 135 32.44 -15.10 14.32
CA HIS A 135 31.32 -14.49 13.64
C HIS A 135 30.14 -15.47 13.64
N PRO A 136 28.93 -15.06 14.06
CA PRO A 136 27.74 -15.88 13.91
C PRO A 136 27.50 -16.27 12.45
N ASN A 137 26.90 -17.44 12.22
CA ASN A 137 26.26 -17.74 10.94
C ASN A 137 24.83 -17.19 10.91
N ASP A 138 24.07 -17.43 9.84
CA ASP A 138 22.70 -16.92 9.71
C ASP A 138 21.76 -17.33 10.87
N VAL A 139 21.94 -18.52 11.43
CA VAL A 139 21.15 -18.99 12.59
C VAL A 139 21.52 -18.18 13.84
N GLY A 140 22.82 -17.98 14.07
CA GLY A 140 23.31 -17.16 15.18
C GLY A 140 22.90 -15.70 15.05
N HIS A 141 22.97 -15.11 13.85
CA HIS A 141 22.53 -13.74 13.58
C HIS A 141 21.03 -13.56 13.82
N LYS A 142 20.18 -14.54 13.49
CA LYS A 142 18.74 -14.49 13.83
C LYS A 142 18.50 -14.42 15.34
N LYS A 143 19.24 -15.20 16.14
CA LYS A 143 19.13 -15.17 17.61
C LYS A 143 19.61 -13.83 18.17
N MET A 144 20.69 -13.28 17.63
CA MET A 144 21.19 -11.95 17.97
C MET A 144 20.13 -10.87 17.70
N ALA A 145 19.51 -10.91 16.51
CA ALA A 145 18.48 -9.97 16.11
C ALA A 145 17.25 -10.02 17.03
N ILE A 146 16.79 -11.21 17.42
CA ILE A 146 15.67 -11.37 18.36
C ILE A 146 15.96 -10.69 19.71
N LYS A 147 17.19 -10.82 20.23
CA LYS A 147 17.57 -10.21 21.51
C LYS A 147 17.59 -8.68 21.45
N PHE A 148 18.16 -8.12 20.37
CA PHE A 148 18.10 -6.67 20.15
C PHE A 148 16.67 -6.18 19.95
N TRP A 149 15.85 -6.90 19.18
CA TRP A 149 14.44 -6.57 18.96
C TRP A 149 13.67 -6.50 20.27
N TYR A 150 13.79 -7.49 21.15
CA TYR A 150 13.10 -7.45 22.45
C TYR A 150 13.54 -6.29 23.34
N ALA A 151 14.81 -5.90 23.30
CA ALA A 151 15.28 -4.73 24.04
C ALA A 151 14.69 -3.42 23.50
N ILE A 152 14.56 -3.29 22.18
CA ILE A 152 13.93 -2.13 21.53
C ILE A 152 12.45 -2.07 21.89
N GLU A 153 11.73 -3.20 21.75
CA GLU A 153 10.30 -3.28 22.05
C GLU A 153 10.01 -2.94 23.52
N TRP A 154 10.77 -3.53 24.45
CA TRP A 154 10.68 -3.20 25.87
C TRP A 154 10.93 -1.71 26.14
N ALA A 155 11.94 -1.12 25.50
CA ALA A 155 12.29 0.28 25.68
C ALA A 155 11.24 1.23 25.08
N HIS A 156 10.62 0.85 23.97
CA HIS A 156 9.49 1.57 23.39
C HIS A 156 8.30 1.58 24.35
N GLN A 157 7.89 0.40 24.84
CA GLN A 157 6.80 0.25 25.79
C GLN A 157 7.06 0.97 27.13
N SER A 158 8.33 1.03 27.55
CA SER A 158 8.76 1.71 28.78
C SER A 158 9.00 3.22 28.59
N GLY A 159 8.77 3.77 27.40
CA GLY A 159 8.96 5.20 27.12
C GLY A 159 10.42 5.68 27.17
N LEU A 160 11.38 4.76 27.05
CA LEU A 160 12.82 5.06 27.12
C LEU A 160 13.38 5.57 25.78
N ILE A 161 12.73 5.23 24.67
CA ILE A 161 13.08 5.72 23.33
C ILE A 161 12.47 7.11 23.14
N ALA A 162 13.31 8.13 22.97
CA ALA A 162 12.86 9.47 22.57
C ALA A 162 12.61 9.55 21.06
N GLU A 163 11.80 10.51 20.65
CA GLU A 163 11.74 10.95 19.26
C GLU A 163 13.13 11.32 18.73
N ALA A 164 13.39 10.99 17.47
CA ALA A 164 14.66 11.32 16.83
C ALA A 164 14.80 12.84 16.66
N SER A 165 15.92 13.38 17.13
CA SER A 165 16.25 14.78 16.93
C SER A 165 16.52 15.04 15.44
N PRO A 166 16.08 16.19 14.90
CA PRO A 166 16.37 16.53 13.52
C PRO A 166 17.88 16.67 13.33
N PHE A 167 18.43 15.96 12.36
CA PHE A 167 19.82 16.07 11.98
C PHE A 167 19.97 16.77 10.63
N SER A 168 21.01 17.58 10.51
CA SER A 168 21.42 18.17 9.24
C SER A 168 22.38 17.18 8.57
N PRO A 169 22.04 16.57 7.43
CA PRO A 169 23.00 15.71 6.74
C PRO A 169 24.18 16.56 6.26
N THR A 170 25.40 16.19 6.68
CA THR A 170 26.63 16.84 6.24
C THR A 170 26.74 16.73 4.71
N VAL A 171 26.87 17.89 4.07
CA VAL A 171 26.89 18.07 2.62
C VAL A 171 28.21 17.53 2.08
N GLY A 172 28.18 16.39 1.40
CA GLY A 172 29.27 16.00 0.51
C GLY A 172 29.28 16.91 -0.71
N THR A 173 30.46 17.30 -1.20
CA THR A 173 30.66 18.21 -2.35
C THR A 173 30.45 17.53 -3.72
N THR A 174 29.76 16.40 -3.76
CA THR A 174 29.51 15.64 -5.00
C THR A 174 28.01 15.49 -5.21
N CYS A 175 27.51 15.98 -6.35
CA CYS A 175 26.09 16.04 -6.69
C CYS A 175 25.48 14.71 -7.16
N ASP A 176 26.18 13.59 -7.05
CA ASP A 176 25.61 12.28 -7.35
C ASP A 176 24.60 11.86 -6.29
N LYS A 177 23.37 11.58 -6.74
CA LYS A 177 22.27 11.15 -5.90
C LYS A 177 22.58 9.79 -5.25
N LYS A 178 22.88 9.80 -3.95
CA LYS A 178 22.97 8.57 -3.15
C LYS A 178 21.64 8.27 -2.46
N PRO A 179 21.15 7.02 -2.46
CA PRO A 179 19.98 6.63 -1.67
C PRO A 179 20.12 7.11 -0.22
N GLY A 180 19.08 7.76 0.33
CA GLY A 180 19.10 8.35 1.67
C GLY A 180 19.49 9.83 1.77
N GLN A 181 19.95 10.46 0.67
CA GLN A 181 20.41 11.87 0.65
C GLN A 181 19.45 12.84 -0.06
N ALA A 182 18.15 12.55 -0.09
CA ALA A 182 17.18 13.47 -0.69
C ALA A 182 16.97 14.70 0.24
N GLN A 183 17.77 15.75 0.03
CA GLN A 183 17.42 17.09 0.49
C GLN A 183 16.14 17.51 -0.23
N TYR A 184 15.20 18.05 0.53
CA TYR A 184 13.94 18.67 0.12
C TYR A 184 13.79 18.96 -1.38
N GLY A 185 12.63 18.59 -1.95
CA GLY A 185 12.24 19.03 -3.27
C GLY A 185 12.23 20.56 -3.33
N GLY A 186 13.27 21.15 -3.93
CA GLY A 186 13.21 22.53 -4.39
C GLY A 186 12.13 22.62 -5.46
N VAL A 187 11.33 23.69 -5.43
CA VAL A 187 10.48 24.02 -6.57
C VAL A 187 11.42 24.52 -7.66
N THR A 188 12.01 23.59 -8.41
CA THR A 188 12.90 23.91 -9.53
C THR A 188 12.10 24.41 -10.74
N GLN A 189 10.78 24.19 -10.76
CA GLN A 189 9.78 24.81 -11.64
C GLN A 189 8.35 24.43 -11.17
N ARG A 190 7.32 25.20 -11.56
CA ARG A 190 5.93 24.66 -11.63
C ARG A 190 5.98 23.57 -12.69
N GLY A 191 5.90 22.29 -12.29
CA GLY A 191 6.12 21.17 -13.19
C GLY A 191 5.49 21.39 -14.57
N SER A 192 6.32 21.35 -15.61
CA SER A 192 5.87 21.08 -16.96
C SER A 192 5.59 19.57 -17.05
N GLY A 193 4.54 19.23 -17.79
CA GLY A 193 3.97 17.90 -17.93
C GLY A 193 2.54 18.07 -18.42
N ASP A 194 2.05 17.16 -19.26
CA ASP A 194 0.68 17.29 -19.72
C ASP A 194 -0.27 16.96 -18.57
N ASP A 195 -1.24 17.84 -18.37
CA ASP A 195 -2.48 17.49 -17.72
C ASP A 195 -3.56 17.41 -18.80
N ASP A 196 -4.54 16.53 -18.63
CA ASP A 196 -5.72 16.48 -19.48
C ASP A 196 -6.94 17.09 -18.80
N GLY A 197 -6.71 17.97 -17.82
CA GLY A 197 -7.74 18.78 -17.19
C GLY A 197 -8.77 17.99 -16.39
N ILE A 198 -10.04 18.41 -16.53
CA ILE A 198 -11.20 17.82 -15.85
C ILE A 198 -11.75 16.68 -16.70
N TYR A 199 -12.28 15.65 -16.06
CA TYR A 199 -12.99 14.59 -16.76
C TYR A 199 -14.29 15.13 -17.38
N TYR A 200 -14.40 15.00 -18.71
CA TYR A 200 -15.64 15.23 -19.43
C TYR A 200 -16.19 13.92 -19.96
N HIS A 201 -17.34 13.53 -19.43
CA HIS A 201 -18.05 12.34 -19.88
C HIS A 201 -18.69 12.56 -21.25
N SER A 202 -18.52 11.57 -22.11
CA SER A 202 -19.25 11.43 -23.37
C SER A 202 -19.44 9.95 -23.59
N SER A 203 -20.54 9.57 -24.21
CA SER A 203 -20.80 8.16 -24.49
C SER A 203 -21.38 7.94 -25.87
N LYS A 204 -21.24 6.70 -26.34
CA LYS A 204 -21.88 6.18 -27.56
C LYS A 204 -22.90 5.13 -27.14
N GLU A 205 -24.16 5.36 -27.46
CA GLU A 205 -25.21 4.36 -27.24
C GLU A 205 -24.97 3.13 -28.12
N MET A 206 -25.02 1.95 -27.49
CA MET A 206 -24.81 0.66 -28.14
C MET A 206 -26.10 -0.16 -28.26
N GLY A 207 -27.21 0.37 -27.75
CA GLY A 207 -28.50 -0.32 -27.71
C GLY A 207 -28.52 -1.48 -26.71
N THR A 208 -29.48 -2.38 -26.89
CA THR A 208 -29.56 -3.63 -26.10
C THR A 208 -28.61 -4.66 -26.69
N ILE A 209 -27.62 -5.10 -25.90
CA ILE A 209 -26.58 -6.02 -26.37
C ILE A 209 -26.67 -7.41 -25.74
N TRP A 210 -27.45 -7.55 -24.69
CA TRP A 210 -27.69 -8.83 -24.01
C TRP A 210 -29.11 -8.82 -23.44
N SER A 211 -29.76 -9.98 -23.50
CA SER A 211 -31.09 -10.17 -22.93
C SER A 211 -31.19 -11.51 -22.21
N TYR A 212 -31.95 -11.54 -21.12
CA TYR A 212 -32.22 -12.77 -20.39
C TYR A 212 -33.60 -12.74 -19.73
N THR A 213 -34.32 -13.85 -19.79
CA THR A 213 -35.63 -13.99 -19.12
C THR A 213 -35.46 -14.77 -17.83
N SER A 214 -35.70 -14.09 -16.71
CA SER A 214 -35.61 -14.62 -15.35
C SER A 214 -37.00 -14.81 -14.76
N GLU A 215 -37.17 -15.80 -13.87
CA GLU A 215 -38.38 -15.95 -13.07
C GLU A 215 -38.53 -14.82 -12.03
N PHE A 216 -37.41 -14.21 -11.63
CA PHE A 216 -37.35 -13.23 -10.55
C PHE A 216 -36.79 -11.89 -11.00
N ASP A 217 -37.22 -10.86 -10.30
CA ASP A 217 -36.67 -9.52 -10.40
C ASP A 217 -36.32 -8.96 -9.00
N ARG A 218 -35.06 -9.13 -8.59
CA ARG A 218 -34.62 -8.99 -7.19
C ARG A 218 -33.17 -8.48 -7.07
N ASP A 219 -32.78 -7.57 -7.96
CA ASP A 219 -31.44 -6.98 -8.02
C ASP A 219 -30.35 -8.07 -8.15
N GLN A 220 -30.50 -8.94 -9.15
CA GLN A 220 -29.71 -10.17 -9.23
C GLN A 220 -28.40 -10.16 -10.02
N TRP A 221 -28.03 -9.01 -10.58
CA TRP A 221 -26.96 -8.93 -11.57
C TRP A 221 -25.77 -8.16 -11.01
N PHE A 222 -24.58 -8.70 -11.23
CA PHE A 222 -23.29 -8.09 -10.96
C PHE A 222 -22.41 -8.16 -12.20
N PHE A 223 -21.33 -7.39 -12.17
CA PHE A 223 -20.27 -7.39 -13.16
C PHE A 223 -18.94 -7.64 -12.44
N ALA A 224 -18.11 -8.55 -12.96
CA ALA A 224 -16.86 -8.95 -12.33
C ALA A 224 -15.87 -9.51 -13.35
N ARG A 225 -14.57 -9.29 -13.16
CA ARG A 225 -13.48 -9.81 -13.98
C ARG A 225 -13.15 -11.24 -13.57
N LEU A 226 -13.90 -12.22 -14.09
CA LEU A 226 -13.76 -13.62 -13.72
C LEU A 226 -12.89 -14.43 -14.69
N TYR A 227 -12.93 -14.08 -15.98
CA TYR A 227 -12.29 -14.85 -17.05
C TYR A 227 -11.18 -14.09 -17.78
N GLY A 228 -10.76 -12.94 -17.25
CA GLY A 228 -9.67 -12.12 -17.75
C GLY A 228 -9.63 -10.76 -17.09
N SER A 229 -8.53 -10.04 -17.24
CA SER A 229 -8.32 -8.75 -16.55
C SER A 229 -8.90 -7.52 -17.26
N ARG A 230 -9.36 -7.68 -18.51
CA ARG A 230 -9.73 -6.56 -19.37
C ARG A 230 -11.22 -6.20 -19.33
N TYR A 231 -12.10 -7.19 -19.20
CA TYR A 231 -13.53 -7.02 -19.37
C TYR A 231 -14.28 -7.60 -18.18
N ASP A 232 -15.37 -6.94 -17.81
CA ASP A 232 -16.24 -7.46 -16.77
C ASP A 232 -17.26 -8.43 -17.40
N ASP A 233 -17.43 -9.55 -16.72
CA ASP A 233 -18.34 -10.65 -17.03
C ASP A 233 -19.67 -10.47 -16.29
N ILE A 234 -20.77 -11.00 -16.85
CA ILE A 234 -22.08 -10.93 -16.19
C ILE A 234 -22.17 -12.05 -15.16
N VAL A 235 -22.60 -11.71 -13.94
CA VAL A 235 -22.81 -12.66 -12.85
C VAL A 235 -24.24 -12.51 -12.32
N GLY A 236 -25.02 -13.58 -12.39
CA GLY A 236 -26.41 -13.63 -11.91
C GLY A 236 -26.55 -14.57 -10.72
N TRP A 237 -27.04 -14.10 -9.57
CA TRP A 237 -27.19 -14.95 -8.39
C TRP A 237 -28.53 -15.71 -8.37
N TRP A 238 -28.49 -16.94 -7.86
CA TRP A 238 -29.69 -17.71 -7.55
C TRP A 238 -29.49 -18.62 -6.34
N TYR A 239 -30.60 -19.13 -5.79
CA TYR A 239 -30.57 -20.12 -4.73
C TYR A 239 -30.97 -21.47 -5.30
N ALA A 240 -30.03 -22.42 -5.26
CA ALA A 240 -30.25 -23.80 -5.64
C ALA A 240 -30.13 -24.67 -4.38
N LYS A 241 -31.21 -25.36 -3.96
CA LYS A 241 -31.16 -26.29 -2.82
C LYS A 241 -30.48 -25.67 -1.57
N GLU A 242 -30.89 -24.45 -1.21
CA GLU A 242 -30.36 -23.68 -0.05
C GLU A 242 -28.89 -23.23 -0.19
N THR A 243 -28.25 -23.44 -1.35
CA THR A 243 -26.93 -22.91 -1.66
C THR A 243 -27.02 -21.67 -2.53
N LEU A 244 -26.22 -20.65 -2.21
CA LEU A 244 -26.00 -19.51 -3.09
C LEU A 244 -25.13 -19.96 -4.27
N SER A 245 -25.61 -19.76 -5.49
CA SER A 245 -24.89 -20.11 -6.71
C SER A 245 -24.98 -18.97 -7.73
N PHE A 246 -24.04 -18.94 -8.68
CA PHE A 246 -23.96 -17.87 -9.65
C PHE A 246 -23.95 -18.43 -11.07
N ALA A 247 -24.88 -17.99 -11.91
CA ALA A 247 -24.77 -18.18 -13.35
C ALA A 247 -23.85 -17.09 -13.91
N THR A 248 -22.91 -17.44 -14.78
CA THR A 248 -21.96 -16.48 -15.34
C THR A 248 -22.01 -16.46 -16.86
N TRP A 249 -21.74 -15.29 -17.43
CA TRP A 249 -21.52 -15.12 -18.86
C TRP A 249 -20.21 -14.38 -19.09
N LYS A 250 -19.27 -15.09 -19.70
CA LYS A 250 -17.97 -14.55 -20.06
C LYS A 250 -18.12 -13.47 -21.14
N ASN A 251 -17.53 -12.30 -20.93
CA ASN A 251 -17.36 -11.28 -21.92
C ASN A 251 -16.22 -11.66 -22.89
N ASN A 252 -16.54 -11.71 -24.19
CA ASN A 252 -15.59 -12.02 -25.24
C ASN A 252 -15.06 -10.77 -25.97
N GLY A 253 -15.39 -9.58 -25.44
CA GLY A 253 -15.14 -8.30 -26.08
C GLY A 253 -16.21 -7.95 -27.12
N GLY A 254 -16.21 -6.68 -27.52
CA GLY A 254 -17.16 -6.16 -28.51
C GLY A 254 -18.63 -6.24 -28.10
N GLY A 255 -18.92 -6.34 -26.80
CA GLY A 255 -20.28 -6.48 -26.26
C GLY A 255 -20.90 -7.87 -26.44
N LYS A 256 -20.09 -8.92 -26.65
CA LYS A 256 -20.56 -10.30 -26.82
C LYS A 256 -20.31 -11.14 -25.58
N PHE A 257 -21.33 -11.87 -25.14
CA PHE A 257 -21.30 -12.69 -23.93
C PHE A 257 -21.60 -14.16 -24.24
N SER A 258 -20.84 -15.07 -23.63
CA SER A 258 -21.06 -16.52 -23.70
C SER A 258 -21.41 -17.07 -22.34
N LYS A 259 -22.54 -17.77 -22.23
CA LYS A 259 -22.94 -18.43 -20.99
C LYS A 259 -21.91 -19.51 -20.62
N VAL A 260 -21.53 -19.54 -19.35
CA VAL A 260 -20.68 -20.57 -18.73
C VAL A 260 -21.52 -21.34 -17.71
N SER A 261 -21.02 -22.48 -17.22
CA SER A 261 -21.70 -23.23 -16.15
C SER A 261 -21.64 -22.47 -14.82
N ASP A 262 -22.51 -22.89 -13.90
CA ASP A 262 -22.66 -22.26 -12.59
C ASP A 262 -21.36 -22.27 -11.77
N LEU A 263 -21.10 -21.14 -11.13
CA LEU A 263 -19.94 -20.84 -10.32
C LEU A 263 -20.26 -21.01 -8.82
N ASP A 264 -19.32 -21.63 -8.10
CA ASP A 264 -19.31 -21.76 -6.64
C ASP A 264 -18.10 -21.03 -6.06
N THR A 265 -18.36 -20.01 -5.23
CA THR A 265 -17.34 -19.15 -4.62
C THR A 265 -16.77 -19.71 -3.32
N LYS A 266 -17.26 -20.87 -2.84
CA LYS A 266 -16.89 -21.49 -1.56
C LYS A 266 -17.23 -20.64 -0.32
N LEU A 267 -18.04 -19.60 -0.50
CA LEU A 267 -18.55 -18.75 0.57
C LEU A 267 -20.05 -18.52 0.40
N PHE A 268 -20.80 -18.78 1.47
CA PHE A 268 -22.17 -18.30 1.56
C PHE A 268 -22.17 -16.82 1.91
N CYS A 269 -23.02 -16.04 1.24
CA CYS A 269 -23.18 -14.64 1.54
C CYS A 269 -24.64 -14.18 1.43
N ASN A 270 -25.02 -13.22 2.27
CA ASN A 270 -26.24 -12.46 2.02
C ASN A 270 -26.01 -11.55 0.81
N ILE A 271 -27.00 -11.47 -0.09
CA ILE A 271 -26.88 -10.77 -1.37
C ILE A 271 -26.40 -9.32 -1.21
N ARG A 272 -26.89 -8.61 -0.19
CA ARG A 272 -26.52 -7.21 0.10
C ARG A 272 -25.07 -7.02 0.55
N GLY A 273 -24.35 -8.10 0.86
CA GLY A 273 -22.96 -8.11 1.29
C GLY A 273 -21.99 -8.64 0.24
N ILE A 274 -22.47 -8.98 -0.96
CA ILE A 274 -21.64 -9.47 -2.06
C ILE A 274 -20.85 -8.32 -2.67
N TRP A 275 -19.54 -8.51 -2.81
CA TRP A 275 -18.67 -7.65 -3.61
C TRP A 275 -17.76 -8.48 -4.49
N TRP A 276 -17.47 -7.95 -5.67
CA TRP A 276 -16.51 -8.51 -6.62
C TRP A 276 -15.43 -7.48 -6.84
N VAL A 277 -14.24 -7.74 -6.32
CA VAL A 277 -13.10 -6.81 -6.37
C VAL A 277 -11.79 -7.59 -6.30
N ASP A 278 -10.78 -7.13 -7.01
CA ASP A 278 -9.42 -7.66 -6.96
C ASP A 278 -8.72 -7.22 -5.66
N ILE A 279 -8.51 -8.14 -4.69
CA ILE A 279 -7.85 -7.81 -3.42
C ILE A 279 -6.36 -8.20 -3.41
N ASN A 280 -5.90 -8.96 -4.41
CA ASN A 280 -4.55 -9.48 -4.46
C ASN A 280 -3.70 -8.88 -5.61
N ALA A 281 -4.26 -7.95 -6.38
CA ALA A 281 -3.70 -7.29 -7.56
C ALA A 281 -3.27 -8.26 -8.66
N ASP A 282 -4.07 -9.29 -8.91
CA ASP A 282 -3.80 -10.24 -9.99
C ASP A 282 -4.58 -10.01 -11.29
N GLY A 283 -5.41 -8.97 -11.29
CA GLY A 283 -6.25 -8.54 -12.40
C GLY A 283 -7.62 -9.22 -12.46
N TYR A 284 -7.90 -10.19 -11.59
CA TYR A 284 -9.18 -10.89 -11.52
C TYR A 284 -9.92 -10.49 -10.25
N ASP A 285 -11.24 -10.33 -10.35
CA ASP A 285 -12.03 -10.00 -9.17
C ASP A 285 -12.24 -11.23 -8.29
N ASP A 286 -12.00 -11.03 -7.00
CA ASP A 286 -12.24 -11.99 -5.93
C ASP A 286 -13.65 -11.83 -5.37
N PHE A 287 -14.13 -12.87 -4.67
CA PHE A 287 -15.44 -12.83 -4.04
C PHE A 287 -15.32 -12.43 -2.58
N LEU A 288 -15.91 -11.30 -2.22
CA LEU A 288 -16.02 -10.87 -0.83
C LEU A 288 -17.44 -11.02 -0.32
N CYS A 289 -17.54 -11.42 0.95
CA CYS A 289 -18.77 -11.41 1.70
C CYS A 289 -18.66 -10.52 2.94
N VAL A 290 -19.38 -9.39 2.91
CA VAL A 290 -19.56 -8.51 4.06
C VAL A 290 -20.78 -8.98 4.85
N SER A 291 -20.53 -9.50 6.04
CA SER A 291 -21.55 -9.94 7.00
C SER A 291 -22.37 -8.76 7.52
N PRO A 292 -23.61 -8.95 8.01
CA PRO A 292 -24.46 -7.87 8.50
C PRO A 292 -23.82 -6.93 9.53
N ASN A 293 -22.91 -7.47 10.35
CA ASN A 293 -22.16 -6.72 11.37
C ASN A 293 -20.95 -5.93 10.83
N GLY A 294 -20.64 -6.04 9.53
CA GLY A 294 -19.53 -5.37 8.86
C GLY A 294 -18.25 -6.21 8.67
N ASP A 295 -18.19 -7.43 9.20
CA ASP A 295 -17.02 -8.31 9.00
C ASP A 295 -16.94 -8.81 7.56
N THR A 296 -15.75 -8.85 6.97
CA THR A 296 -15.55 -9.27 5.59
C THR A 296 -14.76 -10.58 5.50
N LEU A 297 -15.35 -11.56 4.82
CA LEU A 297 -14.69 -12.78 4.38
C LEU A 297 -14.34 -12.71 2.89
N ALA A 298 -13.30 -13.42 2.48
CA ALA A 298 -12.87 -13.48 1.08
C ALA A 298 -12.66 -14.91 0.57
N SER A 299 -12.88 -15.07 -0.73
CA SER A 299 -12.52 -16.25 -1.51
C SER A 299 -11.82 -15.79 -2.78
N ILE A 300 -10.64 -16.34 -3.02
CA ILE A 300 -9.74 -15.91 -4.09
C ILE A 300 -10.06 -16.63 -5.39
N ASN A 301 -10.13 -15.89 -6.49
CA ASN A 301 -10.25 -16.46 -7.83
C ASN A 301 -8.92 -17.13 -8.24
N ASN A 302 -8.95 -18.43 -8.56
CA ASN A 302 -7.75 -19.18 -8.93
C ASN A 302 -7.30 -18.97 -10.39
N ARG A 303 -8.03 -18.15 -11.17
CA ARG A 303 -7.72 -17.77 -12.56
C ARG A 303 -7.64 -18.96 -13.53
N ASP A 304 -8.36 -20.04 -13.23
CA ASP A 304 -8.41 -21.28 -14.01
C ASP A 304 -9.73 -21.43 -14.81
N GLY A 305 -10.50 -20.34 -14.88
CA GLY A 305 -11.70 -20.21 -15.69
C GLY A 305 -11.38 -20.24 -17.18
N THR A 306 -12.27 -20.85 -17.96
CA THR A 306 -12.15 -20.97 -19.43
C THR A 306 -13.44 -20.53 -20.10
N ALA A 307 -13.48 -20.59 -21.44
CA ALA A 307 -14.69 -20.29 -22.20
C ALA A 307 -15.90 -21.18 -21.86
N THR A 308 -15.69 -22.34 -21.23
CA THR A 308 -16.75 -23.32 -20.93
C THR A 308 -16.81 -23.76 -19.47
N ARG A 309 -15.82 -23.38 -18.64
CA ARG A 309 -15.73 -23.77 -17.23
C ARG A 309 -15.50 -22.53 -16.34
N PRO A 310 -16.26 -22.32 -15.27
CA PRO A 310 -16.05 -21.21 -14.35
C PRO A 310 -14.72 -21.36 -13.60
N PRO A 311 -14.11 -20.25 -13.17
CA PRO A 311 -12.95 -20.32 -12.29
C PRO A 311 -13.33 -21.00 -10.97
N THR A 312 -12.36 -21.67 -10.36
CA THR A 312 -12.46 -22.17 -9.00
C THR A 312 -12.06 -21.09 -8.00
N PHE A 313 -12.60 -21.18 -6.79
CA PHE A 313 -12.34 -20.21 -5.72
C PHE A 313 -11.74 -20.88 -4.49
N THR A 314 -10.82 -20.17 -3.82
CA THR A 314 -10.17 -20.61 -2.59
C THR A 314 -10.54 -19.69 -1.43
N LYS A 315 -11.33 -20.21 -0.48
CA LYS A 315 -11.68 -19.46 0.74
C LYS A 315 -10.44 -19.18 1.58
N ILE A 316 -10.20 -17.90 1.90
CA ILE A 316 -9.08 -17.48 2.76
C ILE A 316 -9.53 -16.98 4.14
N GLY A 317 -10.85 -16.95 4.39
CA GLY A 317 -11.41 -16.60 5.70
C GLY A 317 -11.66 -15.09 5.85
N MET A 318 -11.67 -14.62 7.10
CA MET A 318 -11.90 -13.21 7.41
C MET A 318 -10.68 -12.38 7.01
N ILE A 319 -10.89 -11.39 6.15
CA ILE A 319 -9.84 -10.47 5.71
C ILE A 319 -9.90 -9.14 6.45
N LYS A 320 -11.07 -8.72 6.93
CA LYS A 320 -11.26 -7.43 7.61
C LYS A 320 -12.36 -7.54 8.67
N GLY A 321 -11.99 -7.29 9.92
CA GLY A 321 -12.96 -7.14 11.01
C GLY A 321 -13.70 -5.81 10.92
N ASN A 322 -14.92 -5.77 11.47
CA ASN A 322 -15.73 -4.56 11.51
C ASN A 322 -15.02 -3.42 12.26
N VAL A 323 -15.41 -2.18 11.94
CA VAL A 323 -14.87 -0.96 12.58
C VAL A 323 -15.99 -0.10 13.15
N GLY A 324 -17.02 -0.76 13.70
CA GLY A 324 -18.18 -0.11 14.31
C GLY A 324 -19.33 0.23 13.37
N TYR A 325 -19.30 -0.26 12.12
CA TYR A 325 -20.36 -0.02 11.13
C TYR A 325 -20.86 -1.32 10.51
N ALA A 326 -22.15 -1.34 10.17
CA ALA A 326 -22.82 -2.46 9.51
C ALA A 326 -22.50 -2.52 8.00
N GLN A 327 -22.91 -3.61 7.36
CA GLN A 327 -22.59 -3.91 5.95
C GLN A 327 -22.98 -2.81 4.95
N ASP A 328 -24.04 -2.04 5.22
CA ASP A 328 -24.55 -1.01 4.31
C ASP A 328 -23.60 0.18 4.16
N ARG A 329 -22.68 0.35 5.12
CA ARG A 329 -21.66 1.40 5.14
C ARG A 329 -20.36 1.02 4.46
N VAL A 330 -20.15 -0.27 4.18
CA VAL A 330 -18.92 -0.76 3.56
C VAL A 330 -18.90 -0.46 2.06
N ARG A 331 -17.78 0.06 1.57
CA ARG A 331 -17.46 0.19 0.15
C ARG A 331 -16.07 -0.39 -0.11
N TRP A 332 -15.85 -0.78 -1.35
CA TRP A 332 -14.58 -1.31 -1.85
C TRP A 332 -14.20 -0.56 -3.12
N GLY A 333 -12.90 -0.39 -3.33
CA GLY A 333 -12.34 0.19 -4.54
C GLY A 333 -10.86 0.52 -4.35
N ASP A 334 -10.10 0.58 -5.43
CA ASP A 334 -8.67 0.93 -5.40
C ASP A 334 -8.52 2.45 -5.39
N ILE A 335 -8.23 3.04 -4.22
CA ILE A 335 -8.13 4.50 -4.11
C ILE A 335 -6.72 5.03 -4.37
N ASP A 336 -5.71 4.17 -4.44
CA ASP A 336 -4.31 4.59 -4.54
C ASP A 336 -3.63 4.19 -5.86
N GLY A 337 -4.27 3.32 -6.62
CA GLY A 337 -3.92 2.86 -7.95
C GLY A 337 -2.87 1.74 -7.96
N ASP A 338 -2.71 0.99 -6.86
CA ASP A 338 -1.78 -0.14 -6.78
C ASP A 338 -2.35 -1.48 -7.28
N GLY A 339 -3.60 -1.47 -7.73
CA GLY A 339 -4.34 -2.62 -8.26
C GLY A 339 -5.07 -3.43 -7.21
N ARG A 340 -4.94 -3.09 -5.92
CA ARG A 340 -5.62 -3.78 -4.82
C ARG A 340 -6.80 -2.96 -4.34
N ALA A 341 -7.94 -3.60 -4.18
CA ALA A 341 -9.09 -2.96 -3.57
C ALA A 341 -8.83 -2.60 -2.11
N ASP A 342 -9.14 -1.36 -1.77
CA ASP A 342 -9.08 -0.79 -0.44
C ASP A 342 -10.44 -0.89 0.26
N TYR A 343 -10.39 -0.96 1.59
CA TYR A 343 -11.58 -1.02 2.42
C TYR A 343 -12.02 0.39 2.80
N MET A 344 -13.31 0.68 2.62
CA MET A 344 -13.87 2.00 2.90
C MET A 344 -15.17 1.93 3.71
N ILE A 345 -15.37 2.93 4.56
CA ILE A 345 -16.59 3.14 5.34
C ILE A 345 -17.18 4.51 5.05
N ILE A 346 -18.49 4.54 4.81
CA ILE A 346 -19.29 5.77 4.77
C ILE A 346 -19.87 6.05 6.16
N ASP A 347 -19.43 7.13 6.80
CA ASP A 347 -19.97 7.56 8.10
C ASP A 347 -21.37 8.20 7.95
N ASP A 348 -22.01 8.54 9.08
CA ASP A 348 -23.36 9.13 9.09
C ASP A 348 -23.45 10.51 8.44
N SER A 349 -22.32 11.21 8.31
CA SER A 349 -22.25 12.47 7.57
C SER A 349 -22.03 12.27 6.07
N GLY A 350 -21.87 11.01 5.62
CA GLY A 350 -21.57 10.67 4.24
C GLY A 350 -20.09 10.81 3.87
N ASN A 351 -19.20 11.00 4.85
CA ASN A 351 -17.76 11.03 4.59
C ASN A 351 -17.22 9.62 4.44
N VAL A 352 -16.13 9.48 3.68
CA VAL A 352 -15.48 8.18 3.47
C VAL A 352 -14.17 8.11 4.23
N HIS A 353 -14.06 7.11 5.11
CA HIS A 353 -12.82 6.71 5.79
C HIS A 353 -12.26 5.48 5.11
N ALA A 354 -10.96 5.45 4.86
CA ALA A 354 -10.32 4.38 4.09
C ALA A 354 -9.23 3.66 4.89
N TRP A 355 -9.00 2.41 4.49
CA TRP A 355 -7.90 1.57 4.91
C TRP A 355 -7.26 0.97 3.67
N ARG A 356 -5.98 1.30 3.47
CA ARG A 356 -5.20 0.78 2.35
C ARG A 356 -4.92 -0.71 2.53
N ASN A 357 -5.06 -1.48 1.47
CA ASN A 357 -4.54 -2.83 1.37
C ASN A 357 -3.05 -2.81 0.96
N SER A 358 -2.14 -2.87 1.93
CA SER A 358 -0.69 -2.96 1.68
C SER A 358 -0.17 -4.41 1.69
N GLY A 359 -1.04 -5.39 1.45
CA GLY A 359 -0.65 -6.78 1.34
C GLY A 359 0.24 -7.03 0.11
N ASN A 360 1.01 -8.12 0.14
CA ASN A 360 1.83 -8.57 -1.00
C ASN A 360 1.55 -10.04 -1.38
N THR A 361 0.49 -10.62 -0.81
CA THR A 361 0.00 -11.97 -1.09
C THR A 361 -1.51 -11.91 -1.33
N ASN A 362 -2.17 -13.07 -1.34
CA ASN A 362 -3.63 -13.19 -1.37
C ASN A 362 -4.32 -12.65 -0.11
N THR A 363 -3.58 -12.36 0.97
CA THR A 363 -4.15 -11.81 2.20
C THR A 363 -3.85 -10.32 2.33
N PRO A 364 -4.86 -9.46 2.53
CA PRO A 364 -4.67 -8.04 2.76
C PRO A 364 -3.91 -7.71 4.05
N PHE A 365 -3.19 -6.58 4.05
CA PHE A 365 -2.67 -5.95 5.26
C PHE A 365 -3.21 -4.51 5.34
N TRP A 366 -3.98 -4.20 6.39
CA TRP A 366 -4.73 -2.96 6.45
C TRP A 366 -3.95 -1.84 7.12
N GLN A 367 -3.66 -0.77 6.37
CA GLN A 367 -3.14 0.48 6.90
C GLN A 367 -4.28 1.50 6.97
N ALA A 368 -4.59 2.00 8.17
CA ALA A 368 -5.57 3.06 8.33
C ALA A 368 -5.10 4.35 7.64
N LEU A 369 -5.95 4.91 6.77
CA LEU A 369 -5.75 6.21 6.15
C LEU A 369 -6.62 7.29 6.82
N GLY A 370 -7.76 6.91 7.38
CA GLY A 370 -8.72 7.84 7.97
C GLY A 370 -9.54 8.56 6.89
N LEU A 371 -9.94 9.81 7.14
CA LEU A 371 -10.83 10.56 6.26
C LEU A 371 -10.20 10.80 4.88
N ARG A 372 -10.81 10.25 3.81
CA ARG A 372 -10.35 10.41 2.43
C ARG A 372 -11.32 11.11 1.51
N PHE A 373 -12.61 11.12 1.82
CA PHE A 373 -13.59 11.89 1.08
C PHE A 373 -14.50 12.63 2.04
N THR A 374 -14.66 13.94 1.84
CA THR A 374 -15.67 14.73 2.54
C THR A 374 -16.96 14.74 1.73
N ALA A 375 -18.07 14.45 2.40
CA ALA A 375 -19.40 14.35 1.78
C ALA A 375 -19.74 15.58 0.92
N LYS A 376 -20.48 15.33 -0.17
CA LYS A 376 -20.91 16.36 -1.13
C LYS A 376 -22.39 16.73 -1.03
N GLY A 377 -23.08 16.27 0.01
CA GLY A 377 -24.51 16.58 0.22
C GLY A 377 -25.44 15.97 -0.84
N MET A 378 -25.04 14.87 -1.49
CA MET A 378 -25.81 14.25 -2.57
C MET A 378 -27.04 13.46 -2.09
N GLY A 379 -27.25 13.34 -0.77
CA GLY A 379 -28.38 12.61 -0.19
C GLY A 379 -28.03 11.15 0.12
N ASP A 380 -28.90 10.23 -0.29
CA ASP A 380 -28.83 8.82 0.10
C ASP A 380 -27.51 8.13 -0.31
N MET A 381 -26.79 7.61 0.70
CA MET A 381 -25.50 6.91 0.53
C MET A 381 -25.59 5.63 -0.30
N ARG A 382 -26.80 5.06 -0.47
CA ARG A 382 -27.02 3.91 -1.35
C ARG A 382 -26.74 4.24 -2.81
N GLY A 383 -26.66 5.52 -3.18
CA GLY A 383 -26.19 5.97 -4.49
C GLY A 383 -24.67 5.94 -4.67
N VAL A 384 -23.89 5.81 -3.59
CA VAL A 384 -22.43 5.90 -3.65
C VAL A 384 -21.81 4.62 -4.22
N ARG A 385 -20.95 4.77 -5.23
CA ARG A 385 -20.14 3.73 -5.87
C ARG A 385 -18.69 4.21 -6.03
N PHE A 386 -17.78 3.26 -6.17
CA PHE A 386 -16.36 3.50 -6.47
C PHE A 386 -16.02 2.74 -7.73
N GLU A 387 -15.68 3.46 -8.80
CA GLU A 387 -15.48 2.89 -10.14
C GLU A 387 -14.49 3.76 -10.92
N ASP A 388 -13.49 3.16 -11.57
CA ASP A 388 -12.57 3.85 -12.49
C ASP A 388 -13.27 4.28 -13.80
N ILE A 389 -13.82 5.50 -13.85
CA ILE A 389 -14.59 6.01 -14.99
C ILE A 389 -13.70 6.65 -16.06
N ASN A 390 -12.56 7.20 -15.65
CA ASN A 390 -11.61 7.87 -16.54
C ASN A 390 -10.52 6.91 -17.05
N GLY A 391 -10.43 5.71 -16.48
CA GLY A 391 -9.50 4.66 -16.86
C GLY A 391 -8.08 5.01 -16.42
N ASP A 392 -7.90 5.59 -15.24
CA ASP A 392 -6.59 5.99 -14.71
C ASP A 392 -6.02 5.00 -13.68
N GLY A 393 -6.75 3.92 -13.42
CA GLY A 393 -6.41 2.86 -12.48
C GLY A 393 -6.81 3.15 -11.03
N ARG A 394 -7.45 4.29 -10.74
CA ARG A 394 -7.98 4.61 -9.42
C ARG A 394 -9.49 4.73 -9.49
N ASP A 395 -10.17 4.15 -8.52
CA ASP A 395 -11.62 4.23 -8.48
C ASP A 395 -12.09 5.63 -8.08
N ASP A 396 -13.00 6.16 -8.89
CA ASP A 396 -13.60 7.47 -8.73
C ASP A 396 -14.82 7.39 -7.81
N TRP A 397 -15.16 8.49 -7.14
CA TRP A 397 -16.38 8.54 -6.32
C TRP A 397 -17.57 8.92 -7.19
N LEU A 398 -18.57 8.05 -7.25
CA LEU A 398 -19.79 8.26 -8.02
C LEU A 398 -20.99 8.33 -7.07
N TRP A 399 -21.95 9.21 -7.38
CA TRP A 399 -23.28 9.16 -6.80
C TRP A 399 -24.34 9.02 -7.88
N VAL A 400 -25.12 7.95 -7.79
CA VAL A 400 -26.22 7.60 -8.70
C VAL A 400 -27.57 7.96 -8.08
N SER A 401 -28.33 8.81 -8.77
CA SER A 401 -29.70 9.17 -8.39
C SER A 401 -30.68 8.04 -8.66
N ASP A 402 -31.92 8.14 -8.15
CA ASP A 402 -32.96 7.15 -8.44
C ASP A 402 -33.33 7.06 -9.92
N THR A 403 -33.08 8.10 -10.72
CA THR A 403 -33.31 8.11 -12.18
C THR A 403 -32.10 7.65 -12.99
N GLY A 404 -31.01 7.26 -12.31
CA GLY A 404 -29.73 6.86 -12.88
C GLY A 404 -28.79 8.02 -13.23
N ALA A 405 -29.21 9.27 -13.02
CA ALA A 405 -28.31 10.40 -13.22
C ALA A 405 -27.12 10.27 -12.27
N THR A 406 -25.90 10.36 -12.80
CA THR A 406 -24.69 10.07 -12.04
C THR A 406 -23.78 11.28 -11.99
N THR A 407 -23.37 11.68 -10.79
CA THR A 407 -22.35 12.72 -10.58
C THR A 407 -21.04 12.04 -10.17
N THR A 408 -19.94 12.43 -10.80
CA THR A 408 -18.62 11.83 -10.57
C THR A 408 -17.65 12.85 -10.01
N TRP A 409 -16.88 12.43 -9.01
CA TRP A 409 -15.65 13.08 -8.58
C TRP A 409 -14.49 12.14 -8.84
N THR A 410 -13.60 12.51 -9.76
CA THR A 410 -12.44 11.70 -10.10
C THR A 410 -11.39 11.72 -9.01
N ASN A 411 -10.73 10.59 -8.81
CA ASN A 411 -9.69 10.37 -7.83
C ASN A 411 -8.33 10.80 -8.40
N SER A 412 -7.78 11.90 -7.88
CA SER A 412 -6.45 12.36 -8.24
C SER A 412 -5.52 12.42 -7.04
N ARG A 413 -4.22 12.27 -7.28
CA ARG A 413 -3.20 12.51 -6.25
C ARG A 413 -3.26 13.95 -5.75
N SER A 414 -3.16 14.14 -4.44
CA SER A 414 -3.15 15.48 -3.85
C SER A 414 -1.74 16.02 -3.72
N CYS A 415 -1.54 17.30 -4.09
CA CYS A 415 -0.31 18.03 -3.77
C CYS A 415 -0.29 18.59 -2.34
N LYS A 416 -1.30 18.28 -1.50
CA LYS A 416 -1.32 18.71 -0.11
C LYS A 416 -0.18 18.04 0.66
N LYS A 417 0.62 18.85 1.36
CA LYS A 417 1.64 18.35 2.29
C LYS A 417 0.94 17.60 3.43
N GLY A 418 1.30 16.34 3.62
CA GLY A 418 0.97 15.56 4.82
C GLY A 418 2.14 15.52 5.80
N LYS A 419 1.89 14.97 6.98
CA LYS A 419 2.90 14.54 7.95
C LYS A 419 3.22 13.05 7.74
N PRO A 420 4.42 12.56 8.13
CA PRO A 420 4.67 11.13 8.18
C PRO A 420 3.58 10.42 8.99
N GLY A 421 2.99 9.37 8.43
CA GLY A 421 1.85 8.67 9.00
C GLY A 421 0.48 9.09 8.44
N ASP A 422 0.38 10.23 7.77
CA ASP A 422 -0.88 10.67 7.14
C ASP A 422 -1.29 9.77 5.96
N GLY A 423 -0.37 8.98 5.39
CA GLY A 423 -0.65 8.11 4.23
C GLY A 423 -0.97 8.89 2.93
N LEU A 424 -1.74 8.27 2.04
CA LEU A 424 -2.18 8.86 0.76
C LEU A 424 -3.10 10.06 0.99
N ASN A 425 -2.90 11.20 0.33
CA ASN A 425 -3.90 12.27 0.26
C ASN A 425 -4.58 12.27 -1.12
N VAL A 426 -5.91 12.32 -1.13
CA VAL A 426 -6.72 12.33 -2.35
C VAL A 426 -7.26 13.73 -2.66
N ALA A 427 -7.19 14.12 -3.93
CA ALA A 427 -7.77 15.33 -4.47
C ALA A 427 -8.93 14.96 -5.41
N TRP A 428 -10.15 15.10 -4.90
CA TRP A 428 -11.39 14.81 -5.63
C TRP A 428 -11.76 15.95 -6.58
N ARG A 429 -11.94 15.66 -7.86
CA ARG A 429 -12.26 16.64 -8.89
C ARG A 429 -13.57 16.31 -9.56
N GLN A 430 -14.53 17.23 -9.56
CA GLN A 430 -15.82 16.95 -10.19
C GLN A 430 -15.66 16.87 -11.71
N GLY A 431 -16.20 15.81 -12.31
CA GLY A 431 -16.35 15.68 -13.76
C GLY A 431 -17.71 16.18 -14.24
N PHE A 432 -17.83 16.42 -15.54
CA PHE A 432 -19.05 16.96 -16.16
C PHE A 432 -19.42 16.23 -17.46
N TRP A 433 -20.67 16.35 -17.89
CA TRP A 433 -21.04 16.02 -19.26
C TRP A 433 -20.27 16.89 -20.27
N LYS A 434 -19.85 16.32 -21.39
CA LYS A 434 -19.10 17.05 -22.43
C LYS A 434 -19.89 18.26 -22.95
N GLY A 435 -19.32 19.44 -22.78
CA GLY A 435 -19.94 20.72 -23.14
C GLY A 435 -20.73 21.40 -22.00
N ALA A 436 -20.83 20.77 -20.83
CA ALA A 436 -21.40 21.36 -19.62
C ALA A 436 -20.30 21.78 -18.64
N SER A 437 -20.58 22.77 -17.80
CA SER A 437 -19.72 23.22 -16.69
C SER A 437 -20.33 22.96 -15.30
N SER A 438 -21.50 22.33 -15.27
CA SER A 438 -22.22 21.95 -14.06
C SER A 438 -23.13 20.76 -14.34
N GLY A 439 -23.66 20.15 -13.28
CA GLY A 439 -24.55 19.00 -13.39
C GLY A 439 -23.82 17.64 -13.41
N PRO A 440 -24.56 16.55 -13.68
CA PRO A 440 -24.03 15.19 -13.63
C PRO A 440 -23.12 14.86 -14.83
N THR A 441 -22.28 13.84 -14.67
CA THR A 441 -21.55 13.22 -15.79
C THR A 441 -22.45 12.37 -16.67
N HIS A 442 -23.54 11.83 -16.12
CA HIS A 442 -24.52 11.02 -16.85
C HIS A 442 -25.92 11.55 -16.59
N ALA A 443 -26.71 11.76 -17.65
CA ALA A 443 -28.10 12.26 -17.52
C ALA A 443 -29.06 11.25 -16.88
N GLY A 444 -28.66 9.98 -16.81
CA GLY A 444 -29.52 8.87 -16.38
C GLY A 444 -30.40 8.36 -17.52
N VAL A 445 -31.28 7.41 -17.19
CA VAL A 445 -32.17 6.75 -18.17
C VAL A 445 -33.63 7.14 -18.00
N GLY A 446 -33.92 8.06 -17.07
CA GLY A 446 -35.27 8.54 -16.79
C GLY A 446 -36.19 7.51 -16.10
N ALA A 447 -35.71 6.30 -15.84
CA ALA A 447 -36.43 5.25 -15.13
C ALA A 447 -36.01 5.21 -13.66
N THR A 448 -36.97 4.98 -12.77
CA THR A 448 -36.72 4.85 -11.33
C THR A 448 -36.13 3.48 -11.00
N GLY A 449 -34.99 3.46 -10.31
CA GLY A 449 -34.34 2.25 -9.82
C GLY A 449 -32.83 2.28 -10.00
N ARG A 450 -32.13 3.01 -9.14
CA ARG A 450 -30.65 3.13 -9.20
C ARG A 450 -29.92 1.79 -9.15
N ASN A 451 -30.52 0.76 -8.54
CA ASN A 451 -29.97 -0.59 -8.47
C ASN A 451 -29.88 -1.29 -9.85
N ARG A 452 -30.48 -0.71 -10.89
CA ARG A 452 -30.38 -1.18 -12.29
C ARG A 452 -29.25 -0.54 -13.07
N ILE A 453 -28.58 0.43 -12.46
CA ILE A 453 -27.46 1.14 -13.06
C ILE A 453 -26.17 0.50 -12.54
N HIS A 454 -25.34 0.09 -13.48
CA HIS A 454 -24.04 -0.49 -13.23
C HIS A 454 -22.99 0.25 -14.06
N PHE A 455 -21.76 0.19 -13.58
CA PHE A 455 -20.58 0.59 -14.33
C PHE A 455 -19.79 -0.67 -14.56
N ALA A 456 -19.47 -0.96 -15.82
CA ALA A 456 -18.80 -2.21 -16.16
C ALA A 456 -17.97 -2.05 -17.44
N ARG A 457 -16.83 -2.73 -17.52
CA ARG A 457 -15.91 -2.73 -18.67
C ARG A 457 -16.44 -3.67 -19.74
N ILE A 458 -17.44 -3.21 -20.51
CA ILE A 458 -18.10 -4.02 -21.55
C ILE A 458 -17.29 -4.00 -22.86
N TYR A 459 -16.89 -2.80 -23.30
CA TYR A 459 -16.15 -2.60 -24.55
C TYR A 459 -14.65 -2.38 -24.35
N GLY A 460 -14.24 -2.00 -23.13
CA GLY A 460 -12.85 -1.92 -22.70
C GLY A 460 -11.93 -1.07 -23.58
N GLU A 461 -12.26 0.20 -23.77
CA GLU A 461 -11.33 1.17 -24.34
C GLU A 461 -10.21 1.51 -23.35
N ASP A 462 -8.99 1.22 -23.77
CA ASP A 462 -7.78 1.49 -23.00
C ASP A 462 -7.63 3.01 -22.80
N SER A 463 -7.13 3.39 -21.63
CA SER A 463 -6.86 4.77 -21.23
C SER A 463 -5.46 4.83 -20.61
N PHE A 464 -5.26 5.60 -19.54
CA PHE A 464 -3.96 5.78 -18.88
C PHE A 464 -3.56 4.62 -17.95
N GLY A 465 -4.55 4.02 -17.28
CA GLY A 465 -4.38 2.96 -16.28
C GLY A 465 -4.27 1.56 -16.88
N LEU A 466 -4.05 0.57 -16.00
CA LEU A 466 -3.96 -0.84 -16.38
C LEU A 466 -5.31 -1.44 -16.81
N LEU A 467 -6.40 -0.77 -16.45
CA LEU A 467 -7.76 -1.21 -16.73
C LEU A 467 -8.45 -0.25 -17.70
N PRO A 468 -9.28 -0.77 -18.61
CA PRO A 468 -10.12 0.07 -19.44
C PRO A 468 -11.16 0.86 -18.64
N LYS A 469 -11.67 1.93 -19.26
CA LYS A 469 -12.78 2.72 -18.74
C LYS A 469 -14.04 1.87 -18.56
N ALA A 470 -14.76 2.10 -17.46
CA ALA A 470 -16.09 1.53 -17.28
C ALA A 470 -17.14 2.21 -18.18
N ASP A 471 -18.07 1.41 -18.71
CA ASP A 471 -19.23 1.83 -19.50
C ASP A 471 -20.46 1.97 -18.59
N TYR A 472 -21.40 2.83 -18.97
CA TYR A 472 -22.67 2.99 -18.25
C TYR A 472 -23.68 1.94 -18.72
N VAL A 473 -24.16 1.11 -17.79
CA VAL A 473 -25.02 -0.05 -18.07
C VAL A 473 -26.36 0.10 -17.36
N TYR A 474 -27.45 -0.09 -18.10
CA TYR A 474 -28.80 -0.16 -17.56
C TYR A 474 -29.42 -1.53 -17.83
N LEU A 475 -29.82 -2.23 -16.77
CA LEU A 475 -30.57 -3.49 -16.85
C LEU A 475 -32.07 -3.22 -16.74
N GLN A 476 -32.69 -2.97 -17.90
CA GLN A 476 -34.13 -2.75 -17.97
C GLN A 476 -34.87 -4.06 -17.73
N SER A 477 -35.70 -4.12 -16.69
CA SER A 477 -36.61 -5.24 -16.45
C SER A 477 -38.00 -4.94 -16.99
N THR A 478 -38.57 -5.88 -17.73
CA THR A 478 -39.94 -5.82 -18.24
C THR A 478 -40.66 -7.10 -17.91
N LYS A 479 -41.74 -7.02 -17.12
CA LYS A 479 -42.60 -8.17 -16.83
C LYS A 479 -43.30 -8.64 -18.10
N GLN A 480 -43.17 -9.92 -18.41
CA GLN A 480 -43.72 -10.57 -19.60
C GLN A 480 -45.12 -11.12 -19.31
N SER A 481 -45.86 -11.50 -20.36
CA SER A 481 -47.21 -12.08 -20.25
C SER A 481 -47.24 -13.41 -19.51
N ASP A 482 -46.14 -14.17 -19.54
CA ASP A 482 -45.97 -15.43 -18.81
C ASP A 482 -45.58 -15.23 -17.32
N GLY A 483 -45.56 -13.98 -16.85
CA GLY A 483 -45.24 -13.62 -15.47
C GLY A 483 -43.74 -13.50 -15.17
N ARG A 484 -42.86 -13.94 -16.08
CA ARG A 484 -41.40 -13.81 -15.94
C ARG A 484 -40.93 -12.39 -16.26
N PHE A 485 -39.67 -12.10 -16.00
CA PHE A 485 -39.07 -10.78 -16.20
C PHE A 485 -37.97 -10.87 -17.25
N LYS A 486 -38.14 -10.12 -18.34
CA LYS A 486 -37.11 -9.95 -19.37
C LYS A 486 -36.19 -8.82 -18.96
N PHE A 487 -34.91 -9.12 -18.85
CA PHE A 487 -33.84 -8.15 -18.65
C PHE A 487 -33.22 -7.82 -20.01
N ASP A 488 -33.19 -6.54 -20.35
CA ASP A 488 -32.51 -6.02 -21.53
C ASP A 488 -31.37 -5.11 -21.06
N MET A 489 -30.13 -5.52 -21.32
CA MET A 489 -28.93 -4.77 -20.96
C MET A 489 -28.62 -3.73 -22.03
N LYS A 490 -28.90 -2.47 -21.71
CA LYS A 490 -28.58 -1.31 -22.54
C LYS A 490 -27.25 -0.71 -22.09
N VAL A 491 -26.37 -0.44 -23.04
CA VAL A 491 -25.01 0.04 -22.74
C VAL A 491 -24.72 1.34 -23.47
N TRP A 492 -24.13 2.28 -22.75
CA TRP A 492 -23.54 3.50 -23.27
C TRP A 492 -22.04 3.41 -23.10
N LYS A 493 -21.35 3.14 -24.21
CA LYS A 493 -19.91 2.99 -24.25
C LYS A 493 -19.23 4.31 -23.89
N ASN A 494 -18.33 4.31 -22.92
CA ASN A 494 -17.66 5.50 -22.42
C ASN A 494 -16.54 5.94 -23.37
N ILE A 495 -16.76 7.05 -24.06
CA ILE A 495 -15.79 7.72 -24.94
C ILE A 495 -15.33 9.07 -24.34
N GLY A 496 -15.60 9.29 -23.04
CA GLY A 496 -15.13 10.43 -22.28
C GLY A 496 -13.63 10.34 -22.01
N GLY A 497 -13.09 11.45 -21.50
CA GLY A 497 -11.67 11.56 -21.16
C GLY A 497 -11.37 12.80 -20.32
N GLY A 498 -10.14 12.90 -19.86
CA GLY A 498 -9.69 13.96 -18.94
C GLY A 498 -9.55 13.47 -17.50
N SER A 499 -8.84 14.25 -16.69
CA SER A 499 -8.48 13.94 -15.30
C SER A 499 -7.74 12.61 -15.09
N THR A 500 -7.13 12.04 -16.14
CA THR A 500 -6.35 10.80 -15.99
C THR A 500 -4.93 11.07 -15.48
N LYS A 501 -4.42 12.27 -15.78
CA LYS A 501 -3.06 12.69 -15.44
C LYS A 501 -3.05 14.08 -14.81
N LEU A 502 -2.22 14.24 -13.80
CA LEU A 502 -1.94 15.53 -13.20
C LEU A 502 -0.74 16.18 -13.84
N LYS A 503 -0.70 17.50 -13.77
CA LYS A 503 0.51 18.23 -14.06
C LYS A 503 1.62 17.75 -13.12
N ALA A 504 2.74 17.33 -13.69
CA ALA A 504 3.85 16.65 -13.04
C ALA A 504 3.67 15.15 -12.70
N ASP A 505 2.58 14.51 -13.12
CA ASP A 505 2.39 13.06 -12.97
C ASP A 505 3.25 12.31 -14.00
N GLY A 506 4.01 11.31 -13.56
CA GLY A 506 5.01 10.63 -14.41
C GLY A 506 6.37 11.34 -14.50
N ASN A 507 6.60 12.40 -13.73
CA ASN A 507 7.86 13.12 -13.73
C ASN A 507 8.99 12.31 -13.05
N LYS A 508 10.09 12.07 -13.77
CA LYS A 508 11.34 11.49 -13.23
C LYS A 508 12.51 12.44 -13.54
N PHE A 509 13.52 12.42 -12.67
CA PHE A 509 14.70 13.27 -12.81
C PHE A 509 15.95 12.40 -12.77
N CYS A 510 16.81 12.57 -13.77
CA CYS A 510 18.10 11.89 -13.85
C CYS A 510 19.03 12.69 -14.78
N ASN A 511 20.34 12.75 -14.50
CA ASN A 511 21.34 13.32 -15.38
C ASN A 511 21.69 12.32 -16.51
N MET A 512 20.77 12.17 -17.47
CA MET A 512 20.90 11.20 -18.56
C MET A 512 21.93 11.64 -19.60
N HIS A 513 22.10 12.95 -19.79
CA HIS A 513 23.06 13.53 -20.72
C HIS A 513 24.47 13.69 -20.12
N GLY A 514 24.67 13.32 -18.85
CA GLY A 514 25.99 13.36 -18.22
C GLY A 514 26.55 14.77 -18.06
N HIS A 515 25.69 15.76 -17.83
CA HIS A 515 26.09 17.14 -17.62
C HIS A 515 27.09 17.25 -16.46
N ALA A 516 28.26 17.82 -16.73
CA ALA A 516 29.38 17.89 -15.79
C ALA A 516 29.11 18.76 -14.56
N ASP A 517 28.12 19.65 -14.62
CA ASP A 517 27.68 20.49 -13.51
C ASP A 517 26.57 19.85 -12.66
N GLY A 518 26.21 18.59 -12.96
CA GLY A 518 25.24 17.81 -12.18
C GLY A 518 23.78 18.18 -12.43
N ARG A 519 23.48 19.04 -13.41
CA ARG A 519 22.09 19.35 -13.78
C ARG A 519 21.37 18.06 -14.18
N GLN A 520 20.13 17.91 -13.71
CA GLN A 520 19.30 16.75 -14.01
C GLN A 520 18.49 17.04 -15.26
N ASP A 521 18.44 16.08 -16.17
CA ASP A 521 17.43 16.06 -17.22
C ASP A 521 16.10 15.63 -16.60
N TYR A 522 15.04 16.08 -17.24
CA TYR A 522 13.70 15.73 -16.85
C TYR A 522 13.12 14.72 -17.86
N VAL A 523 12.66 13.59 -17.32
CA VAL A 523 11.98 12.53 -18.06
C VAL A 523 10.51 12.59 -17.70
N TRP A 524 9.68 12.77 -18.72
CA TRP A 524 8.27 12.48 -18.57
C TRP A 524 7.93 11.13 -19.15
N THR A 525 7.36 10.24 -18.35
CA THR A 525 6.87 8.94 -18.84
C THR A 525 5.36 9.00 -19.08
N LEU A 526 4.93 8.92 -20.34
CA LEU A 526 3.52 8.64 -20.68
C LEU A 526 3.26 7.13 -20.61
N SER A 527 2.44 6.68 -19.66
CA SER A 527 2.03 5.27 -19.59
C SER A 527 1.20 4.84 -20.81
N SER A 528 0.39 5.74 -21.39
CA SER A 528 -0.62 5.40 -22.39
C SER A 528 -0.09 5.11 -23.80
N VAL A 529 1.17 5.48 -24.10
CA VAL A 529 1.75 5.36 -25.46
C VAL A 529 3.19 4.85 -25.46
N PHE A 530 3.72 4.37 -24.32
CA PHE A 530 5.14 4.03 -24.14
C PHE A 530 6.10 5.13 -24.63
N LYS A 531 5.64 6.40 -24.60
CA LYS A 531 6.41 7.55 -25.05
C LYS A 531 7.12 8.15 -23.85
N VAL A 532 8.40 8.41 -24.04
CA VAL A 532 9.24 9.11 -23.07
C VAL A 532 9.66 10.42 -23.71
N ASP A 533 9.18 11.53 -23.18
CA ASP A 533 9.65 12.86 -23.60
C ASP A 533 10.81 13.25 -22.68
N ILE A 534 11.99 13.41 -23.28
CA ILE A 534 13.21 13.83 -22.61
C ILE A 534 13.39 15.32 -22.87
N TYR A 535 13.38 16.11 -21.81
CA TYR A 535 13.67 17.53 -21.87
C TYR A 535 15.07 17.75 -21.30
N ALA A 536 16.02 18.01 -22.20
CA ALA A 536 17.35 18.46 -21.81
C ALA A 536 17.24 19.84 -21.15
N ASN A 537 17.88 20.01 -20.00
CA ASN A 537 17.91 21.31 -19.33
C ASN A 537 18.93 22.22 -20.02
N LEU A 538 18.43 23.01 -20.99
CA LEU A 538 19.22 23.85 -21.88
C LEU A 538 19.28 25.32 -21.44
N VAL A 539 19.63 25.62 -20.18
CA VAL A 539 20.34 26.86 -19.80
C VAL A 539 21.19 26.55 -18.58
#